data_AF-A0A920FZV4-F1
#
_entry.id   AF-A0A920FZV4-F1
#
_cell.length_a   1.000
_cell.length_b   1.000
_cell.length_c   1.000
_cell.angle_alpha   90.00
_cell.angle_beta   90.00
_cell.angle_gamma   90.00
#
_symmetry.space_group_name_H-M   'P 1'
#
loop_
_entity.id
_entity.type
_entity.pdbx_description
1 polymer ?
#
loop_
_entity_poly.entity_id
_entity_poly.type
_entity_poly.pdbx_seq_one_letter_code
_entity_poly.pdbx_strand_id
1 'polypeptide(L)'
;MATLNDDLKDPSSEASAQPDYIEGDGRAINEEFLVMVGLCTHLGCAQIPPGGGAADMGGDEWLGGFFCPCHGSKFDWLGASIRASRRQPILKFPLFLRSDSVLVIGVDAEAV
;
A
#
# COMPACT_ATOMS: atom_id res chain seq x y z
N MET A 1 -17.90 4.83 -4.76
CA MET A 1 -16.87 5.85 -4.50
C MET A 1 -15.98 5.94 -5.72
N ALA A 2 -15.45 7.13 -6.06
CA ALA A 2 -14.44 7.22 -7.13
C ALA A 2 -13.22 6.40 -6.72
N THR A 3 -12.73 5.53 -7.61
CA THR A 3 -11.53 4.73 -7.39
C THR A 3 -10.42 5.23 -8.30
N LEU A 4 -9.17 5.16 -7.83
CA LEU A 4 -7.99 5.52 -8.65
C LEU A 4 -7.56 4.37 -9.57
N ASN A 5 -8.42 3.37 -9.82
CA ASN A 5 -8.01 2.10 -10.46
C ASN A 5 -7.36 2.31 -11.83
N ASP A 6 -7.85 3.27 -12.61
CA ASP A 6 -7.29 3.63 -13.91
C ASP A 6 -5.94 4.36 -13.81
N ASP A 7 -5.59 4.87 -12.64
CA ASP A 7 -4.33 5.57 -12.35
C ASP A 7 -3.35 4.72 -11.54
N LEU A 8 -3.82 3.61 -10.97
CA LEU A 8 -2.97 2.62 -10.32
C LEU A 8 -2.14 1.87 -11.36
N LYS A 9 -0.91 1.56 -10.94
CA LYS A 9 -0.03 0.70 -11.73
C LYS A 9 -0.41 -0.78 -11.66
N ASP A 10 -0.92 -1.21 -10.50
CA ASP A 10 -1.28 -2.59 -10.22
C ASP A 10 -2.63 -2.65 -9.49
N PRO A 11 -3.73 -2.27 -10.17
CA PRO A 11 -5.05 -2.17 -9.55
C PRO A 11 -5.54 -3.51 -8.99
N SER A 12 -5.17 -4.62 -9.61
CA SER A 12 -5.58 -5.98 -9.21
C SER A 12 -4.59 -6.68 -8.27
N SER A 13 -3.49 -6.01 -7.90
CA SER A 13 -2.44 -6.57 -7.04
C SER A 13 -1.70 -7.79 -7.61
N GLU A 14 -1.75 -8.00 -8.92
CA GLU A 14 -1.12 -9.16 -9.61
C GLU A 14 0.42 -9.10 -9.54
N ALA A 15 0.97 -7.90 -9.44
CA ALA A 15 2.41 -7.66 -9.29
C ALA A 15 2.78 -7.26 -7.85
N SER A 16 1.85 -7.36 -6.91
CA SER A 16 2.04 -7.00 -5.51
C SER A 16 2.91 -8.04 -4.81
N ALA A 17 3.92 -7.57 -4.07
CA ALA A 17 4.75 -8.44 -3.27
C ALA A 17 4.10 -8.60 -1.88
N GLN A 18 3.06 -9.43 -1.82
CA GLN A 18 2.27 -9.73 -0.61
C GLN A 18 2.27 -11.25 -0.33
N PRO A 19 1.85 -11.70 0.87
CA PRO A 19 1.66 -13.13 1.15
C PRO A 19 0.58 -13.77 0.27
N ASP A 20 0.73 -15.05 -0.05
CA ASP A 20 -0.13 -15.77 -1.01
C ASP A 20 -1.59 -15.89 -0.56
N TYR A 21 -1.86 -15.83 0.76
CA TYR A 21 -3.22 -15.84 1.32
C TYR A 21 -3.92 -14.46 1.26
N ILE A 22 -3.25 -13.43 0.73
CA ILE A 22 -3.85 -12.11 0.46
C ILE A 22 -4.02 -11.96 -1.04
N GLU A 23 -5.27 -12.00 -1.49
CA GLU A 23 -5.65 -11.90 -2.89
C GLU A 23 -6.52 -10.65 -3.17
N GLY A 24 -6.60 -10.26 -4.43
CA GLY A 24 -7.45 -9.16 -4.89
C GLY A 24 -6.89 -7.75 -4.65
N ASP A 25 -7.74 -6.76 -4.89
CA ASP A 25 -7.38 -5.34 -4.86
C ASP A 25 -7.30 -4.74 -3.44
N GLY A 26 -7.88 -5.41 -2.44
CA GLY A 26 -7.90 -4.96 -1.04
C GLY A 26 -6.56 -5.02 -0.30
N ARG A 27 -5.63 -5.88 -0.72
CA ARG A 27 -4.26 -6.03 -0.14
C ARG A 27 -4.23 -6.19 1.38
N ALA A 28 -5.27 -6.80 1.94
CA ALA A 28 -5.45 -6.94 3.37
C ALA A 28 -6.15 -8.26 3.71
N ILE A 29 -5.94 -8.76 4.94
CA ILE A 29 -6.65 -9.95 5.45
C ILE A 29 -8.12 -9.65 5.74
N ASN A 30 -8.43 -8.40 6.10
CA ASN A 30 -9.78 -7.91 6.28
C ASN A 30 -9.88 -6.45 5.80
N GLU A 31 -11.10 -5.95 5.64
CA GLU A 31 -11.35 -4.61 5.08
C GLU A 31 -11.08 -3.46 6.06
N GLU A 32 -10.87 -3.75 7.35
CA GLU A 32 -10.73 -2.73 8.40
C GLU A 32 -9.28 -2.28 8.59
N PHE A 33 -8.32 -3.18 8.41
CA PHE A 33 -6.91 -2.92 8.70
C PHE A 33 -6.02 -3.11 7.49
N LEU A 34 -5.33 -2.05 7.09
CA LEU A 34 -4.19 -2.14 6.20
C LEU A 34 -2.90 -2.27 7.00
N VAL A 35 -2.14 -3.32 6.73
CA VAL A 35 -0.81 -3.55 7.33
C VAL A 35 0.18 -3.60 6.18
N MET A 36 1.07 -2.63 6.15
CA MET A 36 2.07 -2.52 5.10
C MET A 36 3.37 -1.95 5.64
N VAL A 37 4.42 -2.12 4.86
CA VAL A 37 5.71 -1.50 5.11
C VAL A 37 5.67 -0.09 4.57
N GLY A 38 5.74 0.92 5.44
CA GLY A 38 5.77 2.32 5.07
C GLY A 38 7.08 2.79 4.43
N LEU A 39 7.79 1.91 3.71
CA LEU A 39 9.03 2.22 3.00
C LEU A 39 8.73 2.35 1.51
N CYS A 40 9.05 3.52 0.98
CA CYS A 40 8.94 3.79 -0.44
C CYS A 40 9.80 2.79 -1.21
N THR A 41 9.18 2.08 -2.14
CA THR A 41 9.86 1.14 -3.04
C THR A 41 10.81 1.84 -4.03
N HIS A 42 10.99 3.17 -3.86
CA HIS A 42 12.07 3.93 -4.45
C HIS A 42 13.44 3.57 -3.87
N LEU A 43 13.78 4.19 -2.74
CA LEU A 43 15.06 3.98 -2.06
C LEU A 43 14.85 3.85 -0.56
N GLY A 44 13.67 3.40 -0.13
CA GLY A 44 13.38 3.13 1.28
C GLY A 44 13.06 4.36 2.14
N CYS A 45 12.90 5.56 1.55
CA CYS A 45 12.39 6.71 2.32
C CYS A 45 10.99 6.40 2.89
N ALA A 46 10.65 6.98 4.04
CA ALA A 46 9.32 6.82 4.61
C ALA A 46 8.22 7.33 3.65
N GLN A 47 7.13 6.58 3.59
CA GLN A 47 5.85 6.99 3.01
C GLN A 47 5.02 7.63 4.13
N ILE A 48 4.57 8.86 3.93
CA ILE A 48 3.83 9.60 4.95
C ILE A 48 2.53 10.16 4.36
N PRO A 49 1.44 10.26 5.15
CA PRO A 49 0.27 11.01 4.73
C PRO A 49 0.64 12.47 4.39
N PRO A 50 0.05 13.07 3.35
CA PRO A 50 0.33 14.46 3.00
C PRO A 50 -0.21 15.40 4.08
N GLY A 51 0.66 16.24 4.66
CA GLY A 51 0.28 17.16 5.74
C GLY A 51 -0.71 18.27 5.33
N GLY A 52 -0.72 18.68 4.06
CA GLY A 52 -1.68 19.66 3.48
C GLY A 52 -2.86 19.02 2.75
N GLY A 53 -2.96 17.69 2.72
CA GLY A 53 -3.94 16.98 1.91
C GLY A 53 -3.50 16.80 0.45
N ALA A 54 -4.31 16.06 -0.31
CA ALA A 54 -3.93 15.61 -1.65
C ALA A 54 -3.96 16.72 -2.71
N ALA A 55 -4.88 17.68 -2.56
CA ALA A 55 -5.06 18.81 -3.47
C ALA A 55 -3.79 19.66 -3.60
N ASP A 56 -3.11 19.93 -2.49
CA ASP A 56 -1.86 20.71 -2.45
C ASP A 56 -0.68 20.02 -3.16
N MET A 57 -0.78 18.71 -3.39
CA MET A 57 0.31 17.86 -3.90
C MET A 57 0.02 17.29 -5.28
N GLY A 58 -1.19 17.46 -5.82
CA GLY A 58 -1.61 16.81 -7.06
C GLY A 58 -2.95 17.25 -7.66
N GLY A 59 -3.59 18.30 -7.15
CA GLY A 59 -4.91 18.74 -7.62
C GLY A 59 -5.98 17.66 -7.46
N ASP A 60 -6.94 17.62 -8.38
CA ASP A 60 -8.08 16.71 -8.34
C ASP A 60 -7.75 15.28 -8.81
N GLU A 61 -6.54 15.05 -9.34
CA GLU A 61 -6.12 13.76 -9.94
C GLU A 61 -5.69 12.72 -8.89
N TRP A 62 -5.21 13.16 -7.72
CA TRP A 62 -4.81 12.25 -6.64
C TRP A 62 -5.76 12.42 -5.46
N LEU A 63 -6.51 11.37 -5.13
CA LEU A 63 -7.51 11.36 -4.05
C LEU A 63 -6.90 11.17 -2.64
N GLY A 64 -5.57 11.20 -2.52
CA GLY A 64 -4.84 10.98 -1.28
C GLY A 64 -4.27 9.58 -1.13
N GLY A 65 -3.69 9.32 0.04
CA GLY A 65 -2.90 8.14 0.34
C GLY A 65 -1.58 8.53 0.97
N PHE A 66 -0.49 7.93 0.49
CA PHE A 66 0.84 8.20 0.99
C PHE A 66 1.70 8.95 -0.03
N PHE A 67 2.57 9.80 0.48
CA PHE A 67 3.52 10.60 -0.29
C PHE A 67 4.95 10.36 0.20
N CYS A 68 5.88 10.27 -0.75
CA CYS A 68 7.31 10.20 -0.46
C CYS A 68 8.03 11.46 -1.00
N PRO A 69 8.53 12.35 -0.12
CA PRO A 69 9.08 13.65 -0.52
C PRO A 69 10.41 13.56 -1.26
N CYS A 70 11.12 12.43 -1.17
CA CYS A 70 12.44 12.27 -1.76
C CYS A 70 12.45 12.49 -3.29
N HIS A 71 11.42 12.00 -4.00
CA HIS A 71 11.30 12.12 -5.47
C HIS A 71 9.85 12.31 -5.94
N GLY A 72 8.92 12.62 -5.03
CA GLY A 72 7.53 12.91 -5.37
C GLY A 72 6.64 11.70 -5.65
N SER A 73 7.01 10.49 -5.22
CA SER A 73 6.18 9.30 -5.42
C SER A 73 4.87 9.39 -4.62
N LYS A 74 3.76 9.06 -5.27
CA LYS A 74 2.41 9.03 -4.70
C LYS A 74 1.89 7.59 -4.68
N PHE A 75 1.12 7.29 -3.65
CA PHE A 75 0.47 6.01 -3.42
C PHE A 75 -0.98 6.24 -3.01
N ASP A 76 -1.86 5.31 -3.33
CA ASP A 76 -3.23 5.30 -2.80
C ASP A 76 -3.26 4.93 -1.31
N TRP A 77 -4.45 4.88 -0.72
CA TRP A 77 -4.65 4.49 0.67
C TRP A 77 -4.36 3.02 0.94
N LEU A 78 -4.28 2.19 -0.09
CA LEU A 78 -3.92 0.77 -0.04
C LEU A 78 -2.42 0.56 -0.32
N GLY A 79 -1.63 1.62 -0.42
CA GLY A 79 -0.19 1.58 -0.63
C GLY A 79 0.26 1.37 -2.08
N ALA A 80 -0.63 1.22 -3.06
CA ALA A 80 -0.21 1.05 -4.45
C ALA A 80 0.20 2.35 -5.10
N SER A 81 1.23 2.22 -5.94
CA SER A 81 1.79 3.38 -6.63
C SER A 81 0.94 3.80 -7.82
N ILE A 82 0.81 5.10 -7.99
CA ILE A 82 0.22 5.74 -9.17
C ILE A 82 1.18 5.55 -10.37
N ARG A 83 0.65 5.38 -11.60
CA ARG A 83 1.33 4.97 -12.85
C ARG A 83 2.67 5.64 -13.19
N ALA A 84 2.99 6.79 -12.61
CA ALA A 84 4.28 7.47 -12.77
C ALA A 84 5.49 6.69 -12.16
N SER A 85 5.27 5.65 -11.33
CA SER A 85 6.34 4.96 -10.61
C SER A 85 6.74 3.60 -11.21
N ARG A 86 8.03 3.38 -11.46
CA ARG A 86 8.55 2.09 -11.96
C ARG A 86 8.61 0.96 -10.93
N ARG A 87 8.16 1.17 -9.70
CA ARG A 87 8.47 0.25 -8.59
C ARG A 87 7.29 -0.63 -8.17
N GLN A 88 7.58 -1.68 -7.42
CA GLN A 88 6.59 -2.63 -6.92
C GLN A 88 5.73 -1.96 -5.81
N PRO A 89 4.45 -2.29 -5.71
CA PRO A 89 3.51 -1.51 -4.89
C PRO A 89 3.60 -1.81 -3.39
N ILE A 90 3.95 -3.04 -2.97
CA ILE A 90 3.96 -3.45 -1.56
C ILE A 90 5.18 -4.34 -1.27
N LEU A 91 5.72 -4.28 -0.04
CA LEU A 91 6.85 -5.09 0.42
C LEU A 91 6.35 -6.30 1.23
N LYS A 92 6.93 -7.48 0.93
CA LYS A 92 6.64 -8.77 1.55
C LYS A 92 6.98 -8.77 3.04
N PHE A 93 5.98 -8.94 3.90
CA PHE A 93 6.19 -9.50 5.24
C PHE A 93 5.08 -10.51 5.54
N PRO A 94 5.43 -11.72 6.02
CA PRO A 94 4.43 -12.64 6.50
C PRO A 94 3.72 -12.02 7.71
N LEU A 95 2.39 -12.09 7.76
CA LEU A 95 1.59 -11.55 8.85
C LEU A 95 0.39 -12.46 9.11
N PHE A 96 0.14 -12.84 10.36
CA PHE A 96 -1.00 -13.68 10.68
C PHE A 96 -1.80 -13.12 11.85
N LEU A 97 -3.12 -13.34 11.79
CA LEU A 97 -4.02 -12.97 12.86
C LEU A 97 -4.02 -14.12 13.89
N ARG A 98 -3.49 -13.88 15.09
CA ARG A 98 -3.48 -14.88 16.17
C ARG A 98 -4.83 -14.99 16.87
N SER A 99 -5.56 -13.87 16.94
CA SER A 99 -6.91 -13.74 17.48
C SER A 99 -7.53 -12.44 16.93
N ASP A 100 -8.82 -12.21 17.18
CA ASP A 100 -9.55 -11.01 16.72
C ASP A 100 -8.89 -9.66 17.09
N SER A 101 -7.98 -9.66 18.07
CA SER A 101 -7.31 -8.47 18.60
C SER A 101 -5.77 -8.53 18.55
N VAL A 102 -5.18 -9.61 18.02
CA VAL A 102 -3.72 -9.77 18.00
C VAL A 102 -3.25 -10.12 16.59
N LEU A 103 -2.54 -9.17 15.99
CA LEU A 103 -1.80 -9.35 14.75
C LEU A 103 -0.33 -9.62 15.03
N VAL A 104 0.24 -10.65 14.40
CA VAL A 104 1.66 -10.97 14.48
C VAL A 104 2.31 -10.71 13.13
N ILE A 105 3.39 -9.92 13.13
CA ILE A 105 4.15 -9.55 11.92
C ILE A 105 5.49 -10.28 11.95
N GLY A 106 5.90 -10.84 10.82
CA GLY A 106 7.19 -11.54 10.63
C GLY A 106 7.14 -13.06 10.84
N VAL A 107 5.95 -13.64 11.01
CA VAL A 107 5.74 -15.09 11.13
C VAL A 107 4.74 -15.52 10.07
N ASP A 108 5.08 -16.55 9.32
CA ASP A 108 4.19 -17.12 8.30
C ASP A 108 3.05 -17.90 8.97
N ALA A 109 1.83 -17.73 8.46
CA ALA A 109 0.66 -18.44 8.97
C ALA A 109 0.81 -19.96 8.80
N GLU A 110 1.58 -20.40 7.81
CA GLU A 110 1.88 -21.83 7.58
C GLU A 110 2.95 -22.40 8.52
N ALA A 111 3.67 -21.53 9.26
CA ALA A 111 4.72 -21.93 10.18
C ALA A 111 4.24 -22.15 11.63
N VAL A 112 2.92 -22.04 11.87
CA VAL A 112 2.28 -22.14 13.19
C VAL A 112 1.27 -23.29 13.23
#